data_AF-Q59Y55-F1
#
_entry.id   AF-Q59Y55-F1
#
_cell.length_a   1.000
_cell.length_b   1.000
_cell.length_c   1.000
_cell.angle_alpha   90.00
_cell.angle_beta   90.00
_cell.angle_gamma   90.00
#
_symmetry.space_group_name_H-M   'P 1'
#
loop_
_entity.id
_entity.type
_entity.pdbx_description
1 polymer ?
#
loop_
_entity_poly.entity_id
_entity_poly.type
_entity_poly.pdbx_seq_one_letter_code
_entity_poly.pdbx_strand_id
1 'polypeptide(L)'
;MKLNNKQFIFALLYTLVSPLASSYQLYCKCECNVKTIINPIDKCKLCTEEYCLSKDKDLCASTEEDPDKSSAIIISCFQIESFKESFVIYSFISIVVGLMFYIGYHSYMRQ
;
A
#
# COMPACT_ATOMS: atom_id res chain seq x y z
N MET A 1 26.81 21.01 -23.14
CA MET A 1 26.80 21.63 -21.79
C MET A 1 27.40 20.62 -20.82
N LYS A 2 28.62 20.85 -20.31
CA LYS A 2 29.30 19.92 -19.39
C LYS A 2 28.58 19.99 -18.02
N LEU A 3 27.69 19.04 -17.73
CA LEU A 3 27.11 18.95 -16.39
C LEU A 3 28.21 18.49 -15.42
N ASN A 4 28.38 19.25 -14.35
CA ASN A 4 29.36 18.96 -13.31
C ASN A 4 28.91 17.73 -12.49
N ASN A 5 29.84 16.92 -11.98
CA ASN A 5 29.52 15.62 -11.35
C ASN A 5 28.48 15.75 -10.21
N LYS A 6 28.57 16.80 -9.39
CA LYS A 6 27.55 17.11 -8.37
C LYS A 6 26.18 17.41 -8.99
N GLN A 7 26.15 18.19 -10.06
CA GLN A 7 24.92 18.54 -10.76
C GLN A 7 24.28 17.32 -11.43
N PHE A 8 25.10 16.37 -11.89
CA PHE A 8 24.63 15.09 -12.41
C PHE A 8 24.01 14.23 -11.30
N ILE A 9 24.63 14.17 -10.12
CA ILE A 9 24.04 13.46 -8.96
C ILE A 9 22.71 14.09 -8.54
N PHE A 10 22.64 15.42 -8.46
CA PHE A 10 21.37 16.11 -8.15
C PHE A 10 20.31 15.90 -9.22
N ALA A 11 20.68 15.95 -10.51
CA ALA A 11 19.77 15.68 -11.62
C ALA A 11 19.29 14.22 -11.60
N LEU A 12 20.17 13.27 -11.32
CA LEU A 12 19.86 11.85 -11.26
C LEU A 12 18.93 11.53 -10.08
N LEU A 13 19.16 12.16 -8.92
CA LEU A 13 18.24 12.14 -7.78
C LEU A 13 16.87 12.72 -8.16
N TYR A 14 16.83 13.87 -8.84
CA TYR A 14 15.58 14.49 -9.29
C TYR A 14 14.82 13.62 -10.30
N THR A 15 15.51 12.98 -11.24
CA THR A 15 14.89 12.11 -12.23
C THR A 15 14.43 10.78 -11.63
N LEU A 16 15.12 10.25 -10.61
CA LEU A 16 14.68 9.03 -9.90
C LEU A 16 13.35 9.25 -9.17
N VAL A 17 13.11 10.47 -8.68
CA VAL A 17 11.85 10.85 -8.03
C VAL A 17 10.71 11.03 -9.03
N SER A 18 11.00 11.32 -10.30
CA SER A 18 10.01 11.85 -11.24
C SER A 18 8.98 10.84 -11.77
N PRO A 19 9.28 9.56 -12.04
CA PRO A 19 8.23 8.64 -12.47
C PRO A 19 7.55 7.99 -11.26
N LEU A 20 6.82 8.77 -10.46
CA LEU A 20 5.83 8.29 -9.51
C LEU A 20 4.48 8.00 -10.21
N ALA A 21 4.48 7.40 -11.41
CA ALA A 21 3.26 6.88 -12.01
C ALA A 21 2.67 5.80 -11.08
N SER A 22 1.60 6.15 -10.38
CA SER A 22 0.95 5.34 -9.35
C SER A 22 0.14 4.24 -10.00
N SER A 23 0.56 2.99 -9.82
CA SER A 23 -0.37 1.85 -9.94
C SER A 23 -0.59 1.30 -8.54
N TYR A 24 -1.78 1.54 -8.00
CA TYR A 24 -2.24 0.98 -6.73
C TYR A 24 -3.23 -0.14 -7.04
N GLN A 25 -3.15 -1.24 -6.30
CA GLN A 25 -4.11 -2.34 -6.43
C GLN A 25 -5.17 -2.18 -5.35
N LEU A 26 -6.44 -2.14 -5.77
CA LEU A 26 -7.55 -2.04 -4.83
C LEU A 26 -8.05 -3.42 -4.43
N TYR A 27 -8.50 -3.51 -3.19
CA TYR A 27 -9.11 -4.70 -2.63
C TYR A 27 -10.45 -4.33 -2.03
N CYS A 28 -11.41 -5.23 -2.21
CA CYS A 28 -12.74 -5.15 -1.63
C CYS A 28 -12.78 -6.13 -0.46
N LYS A 29 -12.98 -5.61 0.76
CA LYS A 29 -13.26 -6.39 1.96
C LYS A 29 -14.78 -6.46 2.15
N CYS A 30 -15.31 -7.66 2.21
CA CYS A 30 -16.70 -7.91 2.56
C CYS A 30 -16.73 -8.66 3.89
N GLU A 31 -17.40 -8.09 4.89
CA GLU A 31 -17.52 -8.67 6.22
C GLU A 31 -19.01 -8.85 6.54
N CYS A 32 -19.38 -10.07 6.90
CA CYS A 32 -20.73 -10.39 7.34
C CYS A 32 -20.65 -11.37 8.50
N ASN A 33 -21.16 -10.95 9.66
CA ASN A 33 -21.09 -11.70 10.90
C ASN A 33 -19.63 -12.07 11.28
N VAL A 34 -19.24 -13.33 11.10
CA VAL A 34 -17.87 -13.84 11.37
C VAL A 34 -17.06 -14.10 10.10
N LYS A 35 -17.69 -14.02 8.92
CA LYS A 35 -17.02 -14.31 7.65
C LYS A 35 -16.47 -13.02 7.06
N THR A 36 -15.22 -13.09 6.61
CA THR A 36 -14.56 -12.01 5.89
C THR A 36 -13.96 -12.56 4.62
N ILE A 37 -14.26 -11.93 3.49
CA ILE A 37 -13.61 -12.19 2.21
C ILE A 37 -12.91 -10.92 1.72
N ILE A 38 -11.76 -11.09 1.08
CA ILE A 38 -10.97 -10.00 0.52
C ILE A 38 -10.62 -10.37 -0.92
N ASN A 39 -11.07 -9.57 -1.87
CA ASN A 39 -10.84 -9.84 -3.29
C ASN A 39 -10.26 -8.62 -4.01
N PRO A 40 -9.34 -8.82 -4.96
CA PRO A 40 -8.80 -7.71 -5.75
C PRO A 40 -9.86 -7.19 -6.73
N ILE A 41 -9.90 -5.87 -6.87
CA ILE A 41 -10.83 -5.15 -7.75
C ILE A 41 -10.11 -4.00 -8.44
N ASP A 42 -10.53 -3.66 -9.66
CA ASP A 42 -9.91 -2.55 -10.41
C ASP A 42 -10.39 -1.17 -9.94
N LYS A 43 -11.61 -1.09 -9.39
CA LYS A 43 -12.25 0.16 -8.98
C LYS A 43 -13.13 -0.07 -7.76
N CYS A 44 -13.03 0.78 -6.73
CA CYS A 44 -13.88 0.69 -5.53
C CYS A 44 -15.38 0.68 -5.82
N LYS A 45 -15.81 1.31 -6.94
CA LYS A 45 -17.22 1.30 -7.36
C LYS A 45 -17.76 -0.10 -7.67
N LEU A 46 -16.89 -1.07 -7.94
CA LEU A 46 -17.26 -2.47 -8.16
C LEU A 46 -17.42 -3.25 -6.84
N CYS A 47 -16.97 -2.68 -5.72
CA CYS A 47 -17.14 -3.24 -4.38
C CYS A 47 -18.56 -2.96 -3.89
N THR A 48 -19.51 -3.80 -4.31
CA THR A 48 -20.92 -3.72 -3.93
C THR A 48 -21.34 -5.00 -3.21
N GLU A 49 -22.52 -4.95 -2.56
CA GLU A 49 -23.08 -6.09 -1.86
C GLU A 49 -23.28 -7.28 -2.80
N GLU A 50 -23.79 -7.01 -4.00
CA GLU A 50 -23.94 -7.99 -5.07
C GLU A 50 -22.61 -8.63 -5.47
N TYR A 51 -21.53 -7.85 -5.53
CA TYR A 51 -20.20 -8.39 -5.82
C TYR A 51 -19.73 -9.33 -4.71
N CYS A 52 -19.91 -8.95 -3.45
CA CYS A 52 -19.58 -9.80 -2.30
C CYS A 52 -20.36 -11.12 -2.32
N LEU A 53 -21.68 -11.04 -2.52
CA LEU A 53 -22.58 -12.21 -2.62
C LEU A 53 -22.30 -13.07 -3.85
N SER A 54 -21.77 -12.48 -4.93
CA SER A 54 -21.35 -13.23 -6.12
C SER A 54 -20.11 -14.08 -5.87
N LYS A 55 -19.24 -13.63 -4.95
CA LYS A 55 -18.02 -14.36 -4.56
C LYS A 55 -18.32 -15.46 -3.57
N ASP A 56 -19.14 -15.17 -2.57
CA ASP A 56 -19.60 -16.15 -1.59
C ASP A 56 -21.09 -15.91 -1.29
N LYS A 57 -21.95 -16.80 -1.78
CA LYS A 57 -23.39 -16.69 -1.57
C LYS A 57 -23.77 -16.93 -0.11
N ASP A 58 -22.94 -17.68 0.61
CA ASP A 58 -23.15 -18.06 2.00
C ASP A 58 -22.40 -17.14 2.98
N LEU A 59 -21.97 -15.95 2.53
CA LEU A 59 -21.21 -15.02 3.34
C LEU A 59 -22.03 -14.55 4.55
N CYS A 60 -23.33 -14.37 4.33
CA CYS A 60 -24.31 -14.01 5.34
C CYS A 60 -25.30 -15.12 5.68
N ALA A 61 -24.98 -16.38 5.33
CA ALA A 61 -25.82 -17.49 5.77
C ALA A 61 -25.87 -17.46 7.30
N SER A 62 -27.09 -17.26 7.84
CA SER A 62 -27.37 -17.15 9.26
C SER A 62 -26.79 -18.36 9.97
N THR A 63 -25.72 -18.14 10.76
CA THR A 63 -25.37 -19.08 11.81
C THR A 63 -26.30 -18.78 12.98
N GLU A 64 -26.84 -19.83 13.60
CA GLU A 64 -27.91 -19.78 14.60
C GLU A 64 -27.63 -18.84 15.81
N GLU A 65 -26.37 -18.40 15.97
CA GLU A 65 -25.93 -17.57 17.08
C GLU A 65 -26.27 -16.07 16.96
N ASP A 66 -26.62 -15.54 15.78
CA ASP A 66 -26.94 -14.11 15.62
C ASP A 66 -28.06 -13.86 14.57
N PRO A 67 -29.36 -14.00 14.94
CA PRO A 67 -30.48 -13.82 14.02
C PRO A 67 -30.71 -12.36 13.57
N ASP A 68 -30.24 -11.36 14.34
CA ASP A 68 -30.52 -9.94 14.10
C ASP A 68 -29.53 -9.23 13.16
N LYS A 69 -28.48 -9.91 12.69
CA LYS A 69 -27.48 -9.33 11.77
C LYS A 69 -27.74 -9.66 10.30
N SER A 70 -28.94 -10.11 9.96
CA SER A 70 -29.32 -10.73 8.68
C SER A 70 -29.27 -9.82 7.43
N SER A 71 -28.61 -8.68 7.44
CA SER A 71 -28.53 -7.81 6.25
C SER A 71 -27.42 -6.75 6.24
N ALA A 72 -26.68 -6.56 7.33
CA ALA A 72 -25.62 -5.56 7.34
C ALA A 72 -24.30 -6.16 6.84
N ILE A 73 -24.19 -6.35 5.51
CA ILE A 73 -22.88 -6.62 4.88
C ILE A 73 -22.06 -5.34 5.00
N ILE A 74 -20.96 -5.42 5.76
CA ILE A 74 -20.01 -4.32 5.89
C ILE A 74 -19.03 -4.43 4.73
N ILE A 75 -19.10 -3.46 3.83
CA ILE A 75 -18.25 -3.39 2.64
C ILE A 75 -17.23 -2.29 2.86
N SER A 76 -15.96 -2.60 2.60
CA SER A 76 -14.88 -1.61 2.69
C SER A 76 -13.91 -1.81 1.55
N CYS A 77 -13.62 -0.73 0.82
CA CYS A 77 -12.59 -0.72 -0.21
C CYS A 77 -11.28 -0.21 0.38
N PHE A 78 -10.20 -0.95 0.21
CA PHE A 78 -8.87 -0.56 0.66
C PHE A 78 -7.90 -0.52 -0.52
N GLN A 79 -7.07 0.51 -0.54
CA GLN A 79 -5.91 0.58 -1.44
C GLN A 79 -4.73 0.04 -0.66
N ILE A 80 -4.18 -1.10 -1.09
CA ILE A 80 -2.93 -1.57 -0.49
C ILE A 80 -1.83 -0.66 -1.00
N GLU A 81 -0.99 -0.17 -0.08
CA GLU A 81 0.17 0.64 -0.45
C GLU A 81 0.94 -0.06 -1.56
N SER A 82 1.19 0.69 -2.63
CA SER A 82 1.88 0.11 -3.77
C SER A 82 3.28 -0.27 -3.34
N PHE A 83 3.79 -1.43 -3.79
CA PHE A 83 5.19 -1.83 -3.61
C PHE A 83 6.17 -0.68 -3.93
N LYS A 84 5.76 0.21 -4.83
CA LYS A 84 6.46 1.43 -5.20
C LYS A 84 6.55 2.48 -4.09
N GLU A 85 5.47 2.75 -3.35
CA GLU A 85 5.49 3.70 -2.23
C GLU A 85 6.42 3.17 -1.14
N SER A 86 6.28 1.89 -0.81
CA SER A 86 7.22 1.17 0.04
C SER A 86 8.66 1.33 -0.44
N PHE A 87 8.94 1.13 -1.73
CA PHE A 87 10.29 1.28 -2.29
C PHE A 87 10.87 2.68 -2.09
N VAL A 88 10.08 3.73 -2.34
CA VAL A 88 10.51 5.13 -2.14
C VAL A 88 10.85 5.39 -0.67
N ILE A 89 9.99 4.92 0.24
CA ILE A 89 10.19 5.05 1.68
C ILE A 89 11.47 4.31 2.11
N TYR A 90 11.63 3.05 1.73
CA TYR A 90 12.82 2.26 2.06
C TYR A 90 14.10 2.83 1.47
N SER A 91 14.05 3.37 0.24
CA SER A 91 15.18 4.04 -0.39
C SER A 91 15.61 5.28 0.40
N PHE A 92 14.65 6.13 0.79
CA PHE A 92 14.93 7.31 1.61
C PHE A 92 15.53 6.92 2.97
N ILE A 93 14.94 5.94 3.66
CA ILE A 93 15.46 5.44 4.94
C ILE A 93 16.87 4.91 4.77
N SER A 94 17.13 4.10 3.73
CA SER A 94 18.47 3.55 3.44
C SER A 94 19.52 4.65 3.23
N ILE A 95 19.18 5.73 2.51
CA ILE A 95 20.07 6.87 2.31
C ILE A 95 20.35 7.59 3.63
N VAL A 96 19.33 7.89 4.41
CA VAL A 96 19.48 8.59 5.70
C VAL A 96 20.32 7.76 6.67
N VAL A 97 20.01 6.47 6.79
CA VAL A 97 20.77 5.53 7.63
C VAL A 97 22.22 5.46 7.15
N GLY A 98 22.45 5.35 5.84
CA GLY A 98 23.80 5.37 5.25
C GLY A 98 24.59 6.64 5.59
N LEU A 99 23.96 7.81 5.51
CA LEU A 99 24.56 9.09 5.89
C LEU A 99 24.86 9.18 7.39
N MET A 100 23.93 8.71 8.23
CA MET A 100 24.14 8.65 9.69
C MET A 100 25.31 7.74 10.05
N PHE A 101 25.40 6.56 9.44
CA PHE A 101 26.54 5.67 9.62
C PHE A 101 27.84 6.29 9.11
N TYR A 102 27.85 6.95 7.95
CA TYR A 102 29.04 7.58 7.41
C TYR A 102 29.58 8.69 8.33
N ILE A 103 28.71 9.60 8.77
CA ILE A 103 29.09 10.69 9.68
C ILE A 103 29.50 10.12 11.04
N GLY A 104 28.73 9.18 11.60
CA GLY A 104 29.04 8.54 12.89
C GLY A 104 30.39 7.82 12.87
N TYR A 105 30.66 7.03 11.83
CA TYR A 105 31.92 6.32 11.66
C TYR A 105 33.11 7.29 11.48
N HIS A 106 32.96 8.31 10.63
CA HIS A 106 34.01 9.30 10.43
C HIS A 106 34.24 10.18 11.67
N SER A 107 33.18 10.47 12.43
CA SER A 107 33.29 11.24 13.68
C SER A 107 34.00 10.41 14.76
N TYR A 108 33.69 9.13 14.86
CA TYR A 108 34.37 8.20 15.76
C TYR A 108 35.85 8.02 15.38
N MET A 109 36.18 7.86 14.08
CA MET A 109 37.58 7.72 13.64
C MET A 109 38.40 9.01 13.70
N ARG A 110 37.76 10.19 13.76
CA ARG A 110 38.46 11.47 13.90
C ARG A 110 38.76 11.80 15.38
N GLN A 111 38.14 11.09 16.32
CA GLN A 111 38.35 11.26 17.75
C GLN A 111 39.51 10.39 18.23
#